data_AF-A0A8H6IUW5-F1
#
_entry.id   AF-A0A8H6IUW5-F1
#
_cell.length_a   1.000
_cell.length_b   1.000
_cell.length_c   1.000
_cell.angle_alpha   90.00
_cell.angle_beta   90.00
_cell.angle_gamma   90.00
#
_symmetry.space_group_name_H-M   'P 1'
#
loop_
_entity.id
_entity.type
_entity.pdbx_description
1 polymer ?
#
loop_
_entity_poly.entity_id
_entity_poly.type
_entity_poly.pdbx_seq_one_letter_code
_entity_poly.pdbx_strand_id
1 'polypeptide(L)'
;MLDYPVILAHWGLLDSLGPDYRQKFLTAAIEQLPEKAEDILTTNAFGVFTGDTESHIGLFPEVSRINHACNASAFLRFSQRTFKMEVIAYRDIEEGEEISINCKSHQVVF
;
A
#
# COMPACT_ATOMS: atom_id res chain seq x y z
N MET A 1 14.14 -12.47 -13.97
CA MET A 1 13.81 -11.57 -12.85
C MET A 1 13.61 -10.21 -13.48
N LEU A 2 12.44 -9.58 -13.32
CA LEU A 2 12.18 -8.24 -13.84
C LEU A 2 12.31 -7.28 -12.68
N ASP A 3 13.34 -6.44 -12.71
CA ASP A 3 13.59 -5.43 -11.70
C ASP A 3 12.62 -4.26 -11.92
N TYR A 4 11.48 -4.32 -11.23
CA TYR A 4 10.56 -3.19 -11.19
C TYR A 4 11.13 -2.11 -10.26
N PRO A 5 11.24 -0.84 -10.71
CA PRO A 5 11.74 0.23 -9.85
C PRO A 5 10.75 0.49 -8.71
N VAL A 6 11.22 0.32 -7.48
CA VAL A 6 10.48 0.73 -6.29
C VAL A 6 10.52 2.25 -6.20
N ILE A 7 9.39 2.91 -6.43
CA ILE A 7 9.26 4.36 -6.18
C ILE A 7 8.82 4.55 -4.73
N LEU A 8 9.80 4.80 -3.84
CA LEU A 8 9.53 5.37 -2.52
C LEU A 8 9.31 6.89 -2.67
N ALA A 9 8.07 7.29 -2.93
CA ALA A 9 7.67 8.69 -2.87
C ALA A 9 7.44 9.11 -1.41
N HIS A 10 8.09 10.19 -0.98
CA HIS A 10 7.90 10.80 0.35
C HIS A 10 6.76 11.81 0.31
N TRP A 11 5.79 11.72 1.23
CA TRP A 11 4.60 12.58 1.16
C TRP A 11 4.92 14.06 1.37
N GLY A 12 5.79 14.40 2.31
CA GLY A 12 6.26 15.79 2.51
C GLY A 12 7.02 16.38 1.32
N LEU A 13 7.47 15.58 0.33
CA LEU A 13 7.98 16.11 -0.94
C LEU A 13 6.83 16.73 -1.74
N LEU A 14 5.70 16.03 -1.81
CA LEU A 14 4.49 16.49 -2.49
C LEU A 14 3.93 17.77 -1.85
N ASP A 15 3.96 17.85 -0.52
CA ASP A 15 3.48 19.05 0.18
C ASP A 15 4.44 20.25 0.02
N SER A 16 5.76 20.00 -0.04
CA SER A 16 6.77 21.05 -0.28
C SER A 16 6.69 21.69 -1.68
N LEU A 17 6.10 20.98 -2.65
CA LEU A 17 5.93 21.48 -4.02
C LEU A 17 4.80 22.52 -4.14
N GLY A 18 3.86 22.55 -3.19
CA GLY A 18 2.63 23.34 -3.31
C GLY A 18 1.64 22.73 -4.32
N PRO A 19 0.35 23.15 -4.30
CA PRO A 19 -0.75 22.41 -4.94
C PRO A 19 -0.57 22.20 -6.45
N ASP A 20 -0.14 23.24 -7.18
CA ASP A 20 0.00 23.17 -8.64
C ASP A 20 1.16 22.28 -9.11
N TYR A 21 2.29 22.27 -8.38
CA TYR A 21 3.43 21.40 -8.70
C TYR A 21 3.25 20.00 -8.12
N ARG A 22 2.52 19.82 -7.02
CA ARG A 22 2.09 18.51 -6.52
C ARG A 22 1.30 17.77 -7.59
N GLN A 23 0.31 18.42 -8.19
CA GLN A 23 -0.46 17.84 -9.29
C GLN A 23 0.44 17.51 -10.48
N LYS A 24 1.30 18.44 -10.93
CA LYS A 24 2.22 18.21 -12.06
C LYS A 24 3.26 17.11 -11.80
N PHE A 25 3.77 16.98 -10.59
CA PHE A 25 4.73 15.94 -10.22
C PHE A 25 4.08 14.57 -10.19
N LEU A 26 2.88 14.46 -9.60
CA LEU A 26 2.10 13.21 -9.61
C LEU A 26 1.72 12.83 -11.04
N THR A 27 1.16 13.78 -11.82
CA THR A 27 0.88 13.57 -13.24
C THR A 27 2.12 13.16 -14.02
N ALA A 28 3.27 13.83 -13.87
CA ALA A 28 4.50 13.46 -14.59
C ALA A 28 5.10 12.11 -14.14
N ALA A 29 4.93 11.72 -12.87
CA ALA A 29 5.32 10.40 -12.38
C ALA A 29 4.40 9.30 -12.93
N ILE A 30 3.09 9.59 -13.04
CA ILE A 30 2.07 8.73 -13.62
C ILE A 30 2.22 8.61 -15.15
N GLU A 31 2.53 9.70 -15.86
CA GLU A 31 2.82 9.72 -17.31
C GLU A 31 4.12 8.98 -17.67
N GLN A 32 5.09 8.95 -16.75
CA GLN A 32 6.34 8.17 -16.89
C GLN A 32 6.18 6.70 -16.48
N LEU A 33 5.15 6.39 -15.70
CA LEU A 33 4.71 5.02 -15.52
C LEU A 33 4.02 4.55 -16.81
N PRO A 34 4.13 3.25 -17.19
CA PRO A 34 3.28 2.71 -18.22
C PRO A 34 1.81 2.90 -17.83
N GLU A 35 0.93 3.25 -18.77
CA GLU A 35 -0.52 3.52 -18.57
C GLU A 35 -1.21 2.55 -17.58
N LYS A 36 -0.85 1.26 -17.62
CA LYS A 36 -1.38 0.21 -16.74
C LYS A 36 -0.96 0.30 -15.27
N ALA A 37 0.06 1.06 -14.91
CA ALA A 37 0.62 1.06 -13.56
C ALA A 37 -0.12 2.03 -12.62
N GLU A 38 -0.81 3.06 -13.12
CA GLU A 38 -1.70 3.88 -12.30
C GLU A 38 -2.87 3.03 -11.76
N ASP A 39 -3.57 2.31 -12.63
CA ASP A 39 -4.63 1.36 -12.26
C ASP A 39 -4.14 0.31 -11.25
N ILE A 40 -2.93 -0.22 -11.46
CA ILE A 40 -2.31 -1.17 -10.53
C ILE A 40 -2.08 -0.52 -9.18
N LEU A 41 -1.41 0.64 -9.11
CA LEU A 41 -1.04 1.27 -7.84
C LEU A 41 -2.27 1.78 -7.07
N THR A 42 -3.22 2.42 -7.75
CA THR A 42 -4.46 2.94 -7.12
C THR A 42 -5.34 1.84 -6.54
N THR A 43 -5.32 0.63 -7.14
CA THR A 43 -6.12 -0.51 -6.69
C THR A 43 -5.40 -1.42 -5.69
N ASN A 44 -4.08 -1.61 -5.83
CA ASN A 44 -3.34 -2.70 -5.18
C ASN A 44 -2.30 -2.26 -4.14
N ALA A 45 -2.00 -0.96 -4.03
CA ALA A 45 -0.99 -0.47 -3.11
C ALA A 45 -1.55 -0.10 -1.72
N PHE A 46 -0.66 -0.04 -0.74
CA PHE A 46 -0.99 0.17 0.67
C PHE A 46 -0.17 1.33 1.23
N GLY A 47 -0.77 2.14 2.11
CA GLY A 47 -0.02 3.11 2.91
C GLY A 47 0.91 2.40 3.90
N VAL A 48 2.15 2.85 4.06
CA VAL A 48 3.13 2.28 5.02
C VAL A 48 4.00 3.38 5.62
N PHE A 49 4.40 3.23 6.89
CA PHE A 49 5.31 4.14 7.60
C PHE A 49 6.69 3.51 7.70
N THR A 50 7.80 4.25 7.54
CA THR A 50 9.16 3.66 7.48
C THR A 50 10.03 3.91 8.72
N GLY A 51 9.41 4.37 9.82
CA GLY A 51 10.09 4.80 11.05
C GLY A 51 10.05 6.32 11.25
N ASP A 52 9.54 7.02 10.24
CA ASP A 52 9.15 8.42 10.21
C ASP A 52 7.65 8.62 10.52
N THR A 53 7.24 9.88 10.63
CA THR A 53 5.83 10.29 10.79
C THR A 53 5.03 10.23 9.49
N GLU A 54 5.70 9.99 8.37
CA GLU A 54 5.15 10.16 7.03
C GLU A 54 4.66 8.84 6.42
N SER A 55 3.60 8.94 5.62
CA SER A 55 3.03 7.78 4.92
C SER A 55 3.61 7.66 3.52
N HIS A 56 4.03 6.45 3.16
CA HIS A 56 4.52 6.06 1.84
C HIS A 56 3.57 5.07 1.17
N ILE A 57 3.71 4.88 -0.14
CA ILE A 57 2.97 3.89 -0.90
C ILE A 57 3.85 2.64 -1.10
N GLY A 58 3.37 1.48 -0.67
CA GLY A 58 4.01 0.18 -0.88
C GLY A 58 3.11 -0.79 -1.64
N LEU A 59 3.61 -1.39 -2.72
CA LEU A 59 2.92 -2.46 -3.45
C LEU A 59 3.45 -3.82 -2.97
N PHE A 60 2.54 -4.68 -2.49
CA PHE A 60 2.88 -6.01 -1.95
C PHE A 60 2.09 -7.08 -2.72
N PRO A 61 2.58 -7.57 -3.88
CA PRO A 61 1.79 -8.35 -4.84
C PRO A 61 1.13 -9.63 -4.31
N GLU A 62 1.58 -10.15 -3.17
CA GLU A 62 0.94 -11.29 -2.50
C GLU A 62 -0.24 -10.88 -1.62
N VAL A 63 -0.13 -9.75 -0.95
CA VAL A 63 -1.17 -9.17 -0.08
C VAL A 63 -2.25 -8.47 -0.91
N SER A 64 -1.89 -7.88 -2.05
CA SER A 64 -2.82 -7.27 -3.00
C SER A 64 -3.85 -8.25 -3.60
N ARG A 65 -3.65 -9.57 -3.45
CA ARG A 65 -4.62 -10.60 -3.86
C ARG A 65 -5.76 -10.81 -2.85
N ILE A 66 -5.67 -10.24 -1.66
CA ILE A 66 -6.61 -10.47 -0.56
C ILE A 66 -7.80 -9.52 -0.69
N ASN A 67 -9.01 -10.07 -0.80
CA ASN A 67 -10.22 -9.29 -1.08
C ASN A 67 -10.69 -8.46 0.12
N HIS A 68 -11.47 -7.42 -0.19
CA HIS A 68 -12.11 -6.60 0.82
C HIS A 68 -13.32 -7.28 1.46
N ALA A 69 -13.36 -7.34 2.79
CA ALA A 69 -14.59 -7.50 3.55
C ALA A 69 -14.68 -6.47 4.69
N CYS A 70 -15.89 -6.03 5.05
CA CYS A 70 -16.10 -5.14 6.20
C CYS A 70 -15.86 -5.85 7.55
N ASN A 71 -16.17 -7.15 7.61
CA ASN A 71 -15.92 -8.04 8.76
C ASN A 71 -14.89 -9.11 8.34
N ALA A 72 -13.60 -8.77 8.47
CA ALA A 72 -12.57 -9.19 7.52
C ALA A 72 -11.72 -10.46 7.76
N SER A 73 -11.94 -11.30 8.77
CA SER A 73 -11.05 -12.44 9.18
C SER A 73 -9.58 -12.11 9.56
N ALA A 74 -8.85 -11.28 8.82
CA ALA A 74 -7.48 -10.84 9.08
C ALA A 74 -7.31 -9.31 9.02
N PHE A 75 -6.16 -8.84 9.53
CA PHE A 75 -5.70 -7.44 9.42
C PHE A 75 -4.25 -7.38 8.92
N LEU A 76 -3.83 -6.19 8.48
CA LEU A 76 -2.49 -5.94 7.96
C LEU A 76 -1.61 -5.20 8.98
N ARG A 77 -0.35 -5.63 9.06
CA ARG A 77 0.72 -4.94 9.80
C ARG A 77 1.95 -4.77 8.91
N PHE A 78 2.44 -3.54 8.77
CA PHE A 78 3.75 -3.30 8.15
C PHE A 78 4.87 -3.34 9.19
N SER A 79 5.85 -4.22 9.00
CA SER A 79 7.03 -4.33 9.87
C SER A 79 8.15 -3.41 9.39
N GLN A 80 8.29 -2.26 10.04
CA GLN A 80 9.36 -1.27 9.76
C GLN A 80 10.77 -1.87 9.87
N ARG A 81 10.97 -2.84 10.75
CA ARG A 81 12.27 -3.51 10.96
C ARG A 81 12.65 -4.45 9.80
N THR A 82 11.68 -5.05 9.12
CA THR A 82 11.93 -6.09 8.11
C THR A 82 11.42 -5.74 6.72
N PHE A 83 10.77 -4.58 6.56
CA PHE A 83 10.11 -4.11 5.33
C PHE A 83 9.14 -5.14 4.73
N LYS A 84 8.37 -5.82 5.60
CA LYS A 84 7.37 -6.83 5.21
C LYS A 84 5.97 -6.36 5.56
N MET A 85 5.03 -6.59 4.66
CA MET A 85 3.61 -6.60 4.99
C MET A 85 3.25 -7.98 5.55
N GLU A 86 2.63 -7.99 6.71
CA GLU A 86 2.20 -9.19 7.43
C GLU A 86 0.67 -9.25 7.47
N VAL A 87 0.13 -10.44 7.23
CA VAL A 87 -1.31 -10.73 7.29
C VAL A 87 -1.56 -11.53 8.56
N ILE A 88 -2.35 -10.98 9.48
CA ILE A 88 -2.53 -11.53 10.82
C ILE A 88 -4.02 -11.82 11.02
N ALA A 89 -4.38 -13.09 11.23
CA ALA A 89 -5.73 -13.49 11.59
C ALA A 89 -6.13 -12.91 12.96
N TYR A 90 -7.34 -12.36 13.07
CA TYR A 90 -7.88 -11.89 14.37
C TYR A 90 -8.98 -12.81 14.93
N ARG A 91 -9.37 -13.83 14.17
CA ARG A 91 -10.25 -14.93 14.55
C ARG A 91 -9.77 -16.22 13.87
N ASP A 92 -10.36 -17.34 14.26
CA ASP A 92 -10.17 -18.60 13.55
C ASP A 92 -10.68 -18.49 12.09
N ILE A 93 -10.00 -19.20 11.19
CA ILE A 93 -10.27 -19.26 9.75
C ILE A 93 -10.29 -20.74 9.36
N GLU A 94 -11.41 -21.20 8.80
CA GLU A 94 -11.61 -22.62 8.49
C GLU A 94 -10.94 -23.04 7.17
N GLU A 95 -10.72 -24.35 6.97
CA GLU A 95 -10.17 -24.84 5.71
C GLU A 95 -11.11 -24.54 4.53
N GLY A 96 -10.59 -23.85 3.51
CA GLY A 96 -11.36 -23.40 2.35
C GLY A 96 -12.12 -22.08 2.57
N GLU A 97 -12.03 -21.47 3.75
CA GLU A 97 -12.53 -20.11 3.98
C GLU A 97 -11.64 -19.06 3.29
N GLU A 98 -12.24 -18.02 2.73
CA GLU A 98 -11.49 -16.90 2.15
C GLU A 98 -10.88 -16.01 3.25
N ILE A 99 -9.55 -15.86 3.19
CA ILE A 99 -8.84 -14.80 3.93
C ILE A 99 -9.21 -13.47 3.28
N SER A 100 -9.67 -12.51 4.08
CA SER A 100 -10.02 -11.16 3.61
C SER A 100 -9.32 -10.08 4.45
N ILE A 101 -9.46 -8.82 4.06
CA ILE A 101 -8.97 -7.63 4.82
C ILE A 101 -9.96 -6.48 4.74
N ASN A 102 -9.89 -5.54 5.68
CA ASN A 102 -10.68 -4.31 5.60
C ASN A 102 -9.83 -3.15 5.03
N CYS A 103 -9.92 -2.93 3.71
CA CYS A 103 -9.20 -1.86 2.99
C CYS A 103 -9.60 -0.43 3.38
N LYS A 104 -10.61 -0.25 4.26
CA LYS A 104 -11.00 1.05 4.83
C LYS A 104 -10.55 1.23 6.29
N SER A 105 -9.98 0.19 6.90
CA SER A 105 -9.38 0.30 8.23
C SER A 105 -7.94 0.82 8.14
N HIS A 106 -7.52 1.59 9.13
CA HIS A 106 -6.13 2.02 9.21
C HIS A 106 -5.25 0.82 9.57
N GLN A 107 -4.05 0.72 8.99
CA GLN A 107 -3.07 -0.27 9.43
C GLN A 107 -2.73 -0.04 10.89
N VAL A 108 -2.59 -1.13 11.65
CA VAL A 108 -2.27 -1.04 13.06
C VAL A 108 -0.75 -0.93 13.21
N VAL A 109 -0.29 0.28 13.53
CA VAL A 109 1.10 0.58 13.87
C VAL A 109 1.28 0.33 15.37
N PHE A 110 2.31 -0.44 15.74
CA PHE A 110 2.71 -0.78 17.10
C PHE A 110 4.20 -0.48 17.29
#